data_AF-A0A5C7L404-F1
#
_entry.id   AF-A0A5C7L404-F1
#
_cell.length_a   1.000
_cell.length_b   1.000
_cell.length_c   1.000
_cell.angle_alpha   90.00
_cell.angle_beta   90.00
_cell.angle_gamma   90.00
#
_symmetry.space_group_name_H-M   'P 1'
#
loop_
_entity.id
_entity.type
_entity.pdbx_description
1 polymer ?
#
loop_
_entity_poly.entity_id
_entity_poly.type
_entity_poly.pdbx_seq_one_letter_code
_entity_poly.pdbx_strand_id
1 'polypeptide(L)'
;MNDLHERARQAHALWAQGRARLAAGDLDTAYRLLTEAHDLVTDCPALHREAHRQLLAVNRVNGRRGEEFTDRLLLALAPLGVFTLIARFFRSKVTGETLCRRAA
;
A
#
# COMPACT_ATOMS: atom_id res chain seq x y z
N MET A 1 12.60 -0.60 -16.53
CA MET A 1 11.79 0.02 -15.45
C MET A 1 10.37 -0.47 -15.70
N ASN A 2 9.81 -1.32 -14.82
CA ASN A 2 8.46 -1.86 -15.07
C ASN A 2 7.46 -0.72 -15.18
N ASP A 3 6.60 -0.82 -16.18
CA ASP A 3 5.52 0.12 -16.44
C ASP A 3 4.61 0.22 -15.20
N LEU A 4 4.14 1.44 -14.88
CA LEU A 4 3.30 1.67 -13.71
C LEU A 4 2.07 0.77 -13.74
N HIS A 5 1.46 0.59 -14.91
CA HIS A 5 0.29 -0.25 -15.07
C HIS A 5 0.59 -1.72 -14.76
N GLU A 6 1.77 -2.22 -15.13
CA GLU A 6 2.19 -3.58 -14.80
C GLU A 6 2.38 -3.76 -13.30
N ARG A 7 3.10 -2.83 -12.65
CA ARG A 7 3.31 -2.82 -11.19
C ARG A 7 1.99 -2.76 -10.44
N ALA A 8 1.05 -1.92 -10.91
CA ALA A 8 -0.28 -1.82 -10.35
C ALA A 8 -1.07 -3.13 -10.47
N ARG A 9 -1.07 -3.77 -11.64
CA ARG A 9 -1.70 -5.09 -11.83
C ARG A 9 -1.11 -6.13 -10.90
N GLN A 10 0.21 -6.17 -10.77
CA GLN A 10 0.91 -7.10 -9.87
C GLN A 10 0.55 -6.83 -8.41
N ALA A 11 0.54 -5.57 -7.97
CA ALA A 11 0.13 -5.20 -6.62
C ALA A 11 -1.32 -5.59 -6.34
N HIS A 12 -2.25 -5.38 -7.27
CA HIS A 12 -3.64 -5.83 -7.13
C HIS A 12 -3.77 -7.35 -7.01
N ALA A 13 -2.99 -8.12 -7.78
CA ALA A 13 -2.97 -9.58 -7.69
C ALA A 13 -2.42 -10.04 -6.33
N LEU A 14 -1.34 -9.43 -5.85
CA LEU A 14 -0.77 -9.70 -4.54
C LEU A 14 -1.72 -9.32 -3.40
N TRP A 15 -2.44 -8.20 -3.50
CA TRP A 15 -3.48 -7.84 -2.54
C TRP A 15 -4.61 -8.87 -2.48
N ALA A 16 -5.06 -9.36 -3.64
CA ALA A 16 -6.09 -10.41 -3.69
C ALA A 16 -5.61 -11.71 -3.01
N GLN A 17 -4.38 -12.15 -3.32
CA GLN A 17 -3.78 -13.33 -2.71
C GLN A 17 -3.56 -13.14 -1.20
N GLY A 18 -3.02 -11.99 -0.78
CA GLY A 18 -2.77 -11.65 0.61
C GLY A 18 -4.06 -11.64 1.44
N ARG A 19 -5.15 -11.06 0.92
CA ARG A 19 -6.47 -11.13 1.56
C ARG A 19 -7.01 -12.54 1.68
N ALA A 20 -6.81 -13.39 0.67
CA ALA A 20 -7.22 -14.79 0.73
C ALA A 20 -6.45 -15.56 1.82
N ARG A 21 -5.15 -15.29 1.97
CA ARG A 21 -4.32 -15.86 3.05
C ARG A 21 -4.73 -15.36 4.43
N LEU A 22 -5.05 -14.07 4.55
CA LEU A 22 -5.59 -13.48 5.78
C LEU A 22 -6.89 -14.17 6.19
N ALA A 23 -7.82 -14.39 5.24
CA ALA A 23 -9.07 -15.09 5.49
C ALA A 23 -8.87 -16.57 5.89
N ALA A 24 -7.80 -17.20 5.41
CA ALA A 24 -7.42 -18.56 5.77
C ALA A 24 -6.63 -18.66 7.10
N GLY A 25 -6.32 -17.53 7.75
CA GLY A 25 -5.53 -17.49 8.99
C GLY A 25 -4.01 -17.64 8.78
N ASP A 26 -3.54 -17.68 7.54
CA ASP A 26 -2.12 -17.73 7.16
C ASP A 26 -1.52 -16.31 7.21
N LEU A 27 -1.34 -15.80 8.43
CA LEU A 27 -1.00 -14.39 8.69
C LEU A 27 0.39 -14.01 8.18
N ASP A 28 1.37 -14.91 8.25
CA ASP A 28 2.74 -14.64 7.80
C ASP A 28 2.79 -14.50 6.27
N THR A 29 2.11 -15.40 5.54
CA THR A 29 2.04 -15.30 4.09
C THR A 29 1.22 -14.10 3.66
N ALA A 30 0.11 -13.81 4.36
CA ALA A 30 -0.68 -12.61 4.11
C ALA A 30 0.15 -11.34 4.27
N TYR A 31 0.87 -11.21 5.38
CA TYR A 31 1.74 -10.07 5.66
C TYR A 31 2.80 -9.90 4.57
N ARG A 32 3.54 -10.97 4.23
CA ARG A 32 4.57 -10.94 3.19
C ARG A 32 4.02 -10.47 1.84
N LEU A 33 2.89 -11.03 1.39
CA LEU A 33 2.28 -10.68 0.10
C LEU A 33 1.82 -9.21 0.07
N LEU A 34 1.26 -8.72 1.17
CA LEU A 34 0.79 -7.34 1.27
C LEU A 34 1.94 -6.33 1.33
N THR A 35 3.05 -6.68 1.99
CA THR A 35 4.28 -5.87 1.98
C THR A 35 4.94 -5.85 0.60
N GLU A 36 5.00 -6.98 -0.10
CA GLU A 36 5.51 -7.02 -1.47
C GLU A 36 4.68 -6.14 -2.41
N ALA A 37 3.35 -6.18 -2.26
CA ALA A 37 2.45 -5.32 -3.02
C ALA A 37 2.64 -3.83 -2.69
N HIS A 38 2.89 -3.49 -1.42
CA HIS A 38 3.23 -2.15 -0.97
C HIS A 38 4.48 -1.63 -1.67
N ASP A 39 5.57 -2.41 -1.63
CA ASP A 39 6.87 -2.01 -2.17
C ASP A 39 6.82 -1.74 -3.68
N LEU A 40 5.95 -2.45 -4.40
CA LEU A 40 5.70 -2.21 -5.83
C LEU A 40 5.10 -0.85 -6.14
N VAL A 41 4.47 -0.17 -5.19
CA VAL A 41 3.64 1.03 -5.43
C VAL A 41 3.94 2.20 -4.49
N THR A 42 4.99 2.12 -3.67
CA THR A 42 5.40 3.15 -2.69
C THR A 42 5.58 4.55 -3.29
N ASP A 43 5.99 4.62 -4.56
CA ASP A 43 6.20 5.85 -5.32
C ASP A 43 4.90 6.43 -5.93
N CYS A 44 3.78 5.73 -5.82
CA CYS A 44 2.47 6.11 -6.38
C CYS A 44 1.49 6.46 -5.26
N PRO A 45 1.18 7.74 -4.99
CA PRO A 45 0.44 8.15 -3.79
C PRO A 45 -0.89 7.44 -3.56
N ALA A 46 -1.71 7.29 -4.61
CA ALA A 46 -3.01 6.65 -4.49
C ALA A 46 -2.92 5.14 -4.18
N LEU A 47 -2.01 4.43 -4.84
CA LEU A 47 -1.80 3.00 -4.63
C LEU A 47 -1.05 2.72 -3.32
N HIS A 48 -0.09 3.56 -2.94
CA HIS A 48 0.60 3.49 -1.66
C HIS A 48 -0.39 3.65 -0.49
N ARG A 49 -1.32 4.63 -0.59
CA ARG A 49 -2.40 4.77 0.38
C ARG A 49 -3.25 3.50 0.48
N GLU A 50 -3.59 2.89 -0.66
CA GLU A 50 -4.36 1.65 -0.68
C GLU A 50 -3.57 0.50 -0.03
N ALA A 51 -2.27 0.41 -0.29
CA ALA A 51 -1.41 -0.60 0.33
C ALA A 51 -1.44 -0.53 1.87
N HIS A 52 -1.39 0.68 2.46
CA HIS A 52 -1.52 0.84 3.93
C HIS A 52 -2.89 0.42 4.46
N ARG A 53 -3.98 0.53 3.69
CA ARG A 53 -5.28 0.00 4.11
C ARG A 53 -5.26 -1.52 4.18
N GLN A 54 -4.61 -2.17 3.21
CA GLN A 54 -4.47 -3.62 3.19
C GLN A 54 -3.55 -4.10 4.33
N LEU A 55 -2.42 -3.42 4.56
CA LEU A 55 -1.49 -3.72 5.66
C LEU A 55 -2.13 -3.52 7.04
N LEU A 56 -2.93 -2.47 7.22
CA LEU A 56 -3.65 -2.24 8.47
C LEU A 56 -4.54 -3.44 8.86
N ALA A 57 -5.19 -4.08 7.87
CA ALA A 57 -6.05 -5.23 8.11
C ALA A 57 -5.27 -6.44 8.64
N VAL A 58 -4.11 -6.75 8.05
CA VAL A 58 -3.27 -7.86 8.52
C VAL A 58 -2.55 -7.51 9.82
N ASN A 59 -2.06 -6.28 9.99
CA ASN A 59 -1.33 -5.85 11.19
C ASN A 59 -2.20 -5.89 12.44
N ARG A 60 -3.49 -5.54 12.30
CA ARG A 60 -4.48 -5.66 13.38
C ARG A 60 -4.68 -7.10 13.82
N VAL A 61 -4.67 -8.06 12.88
CA VAL A 61 -4.88 -9.49 13.18
C VAL A 61 -3.59 -10.15 13.67
N ASN A 62 -2.43 -9.75 13.14
CA ASN A 62 -1.11 -10.27 13.50
C ASN A 62 -0.54 -9.67 14.80
N GLY A 63 -1.22 -8.70 15.43
CA GLY A 63 -0.80 -8.08 16.70
C GLY A 63 0.37 -7.10 16.58
N ARG A 64 0.70 -6.61 15.38
CA ARG A 64 1.83 -5.70 15.11
C ARG A 64 1.46 -4.25 15.41
N ARG A 65 1.39 -3.89 16.70
CA ARG A 65 0.87 -2.59 17.17
C ARG A 65 1.62 -1.36 16.63
N GLY A 66 2.94 -1.43 16.46
CA GLY A 66 3.72 -0.30 15.94
C GLY A 66 3.44 0.01 14.47
N GLU A 67 3.33 -1.04 13.66
CA GLU A 67 2.99 -0.94 12.23
C GLU A 67 1.53 -0.51 12.07
N GLU A 68 0.61 -1.07 12.85
CA GLU A 68 -0.80 -0.66 12.91
C GLU A 68 -0.95 0.84 13.25
N PHE A 69 -0.18 1.35 14.22
CA PHE A 69 -0.19 2.77 14.56
C PHE A 69 0.30 3.64 13.39
N THR A 70 1.38 3.21 12.73
CA THR A 70 1.95 3.92 11.57
C THR A 70 0.96 3.96 10.41
N ASP A 71 0.33 2.83 10.09
CA ASP A 71 -0.69 2.73 9.06
C ASP A 71 -1.87 3.67 9.35
N ARG A 72 -2.36 3.69 10.59
CA ARG A 72 -3.44 4.60 11.01
C ARG A 72 -3.05 6.06 10.87
N LEU A 73 -1.86 6.42 11.31
CA LEU A 73 -1.37 7.80 11.24
C LEU A 73 -1.27 8.27 9.79
N LEU A 74 -0.66 7.46 8.92
CA LEU A 74 -0.52 7.78 7.50
C LEU A 74 -1.88 7.91 6.80
N LEU A 75 -2.82 7.01 7.11
CA LEU A 75 -4.17 7.07 6.56
C LEU A 75 -4.95 8.28 7.08
N ALA A 76 -4.80 8.66 8.35
CA ALA A 76 -5.41 9.86 8.93
C ALA A 76 -4.86 11.16 8.31
N LEU A 77 -3.58 11.18 7.97
CA LEU A 77 -2.90 12.31 7.31
C LEU A 77 -3.07 12.31 5.78
N ALA A 78 -3.74 11.30 5.20
CA ALA A 78 -3.96 11.22 3.76
C ALA A 78 -4.66 12.46 3.15
N PRO A 79 -5.67 13.09 3.81
CA PRO A 79 -6.29 14.33 3.34
C PRO A 79 -5.33 15.53 3.25
N LEU A 80 -4.21 15.48 3.99
CA LEU A 80 -3.16 16.50 3.96
C LEU A 80 -2.12 16.24 2.86
N GLY A 81 -2.26 15.16 2.08
CA GLY A 81 -1.35 14.87 0.98
C GLY A 81 -0.02 14.23 1.39
N VAL A 82 0.05 13.60 2.58
CA VAL A 82 1.28 12.95 3.08
C VAL A 82 1.89 11.96 2.07
N PHE A 83 1.05 11.18 1.37
CA PHE A 83 1.50 10.23 0.35
C PHE A 83 2.12 10.91 -0.88
N THR A 84 1.66 12.12 -1.23
CA THR A 84 2.28 12.94 -2.29
C THR A 84 3.63 13.49 -1.83
N LEU A 85 3.77 13.88 -0.56
CA LEU A 85 5.05 14.29 0.01
C LEU A 85 6.06 13.14 0.02
N ILE A 86 5.64 11.94 0.42
CA ILE A 86 6.46 10.74 0.39
C ILE A 86 6.91 10.43 -1.04
N ALA A 87 5.99 10.42 -2.01
CA ALA A 87 6.35 10.19 -3.40
C ALA A 87 7.31 11.26 -3.97
N ARG A 88 7.16 12.53 -3.55
CA ARG A 88 8.10 13.61 -3.91
C ARG A 88 9.48 13.39 -3.28
N PHE A 89 9.54 12.94 -2.02
CA PHE A 89 10.79 12.58 -1.36
C PHE A 89 11.53 11.47 -2.12
N PHE A 90 10.80 10.45 -2.59
CA PHE A 90 11.33 9.39 -3.44
C PHE A 90 11.59 9.81 -4.90
N ARG A 91 11.42 11.10 -5.24
CA ARG A 91 11.57 11.65 -6.60
C ARG A 91 10.75 10.88 -7.65
N SER A 92 9.56 10.44 -7.25
CA SER A 92 8.67 9.67 -8.10
C SER A 92 8.29 10.43 -9.37
N LYS A 93 8.50 9.78 -10.53
CA LYS A 93 8.13 10.30 -11.84
C LYS A 93 6.67 10.01 -12.20
N VAL A 94 5.99 9.13 -11.45
CA VAL A 94 4.64 8.64 -11.75
C VAL A 94 3.53 9.40 -11.00
N THR A 95 3.90 10.38 -10.17
CA THR A 95 2.95 11.16 -9.35
C THR A 95 1.89 11.91 -10.17
N GLY A 96 2.19 12.28 -11.41
CA GLY A 96 1.26 12.95 -12.32
C GLY A 96 0.30 12.00 -13.07
N GLU A 97 0.54 10.70 -13.04
CA GLU A 97 -0.30 9.74 -13.76
C GLU A 97 -1.68 9.62 -13.11
N THR A 98 -2.71 9.41 -13.94
CA THR A 98 -4.12 9.34 -13.49
C THR A 98 -4.33 8.28 -12.42
N LEU A 99 -3.61 7.16 -12.53
CA LEU A 99 -3.64 6.06 -11.56
C LEU A 99 -3.06 6.44 -10.17
N CYS A 100 -2.12 7.40 -10.14
CA CYS A 100 -1.43 7.83 -8.93
C CYS A 100 -2.01 9.12 -8.32
N ARG A 101 -2.90 9.81 -9.04
CA ARG A 101 -3.57 11.00 -8.54
C ARG A 101 -4.48 10.65 -7.36
N ARG A 102 -4.46 11.52 -6.36
CA ARG A 102 -5.37 11.44 -5.21
C ARG A 102 -6.80 11.50 -5.75
N ALA A 103 -7.61 10.47 -5.49
CA ALA A 103 -9.05 10.57 -5.66
C ALA A 103 -9.53 11.75 -4.82
N ALA A 104 -10.18 12.72 -5.47
CA ALA A 104 -10.62 13.98 -4.87
C ALA A 104 -11.49 13.75 -3.64
#